data_AF-A0A8T4HI88-F1
#
_entry.id   AF-A0A8T4HI88-F1
#
_cell.length_a   1.000
_cell.length_b   1.000
_cell.length_c   1.000
_cell.angle_alpha   90.00
_cell.angle_beta   90.00
_cell.angle_gamma   90.00
#
_symmetry.space_group_name_H-M   'P 1'
#
loop_
_entity.id
_entity.type
_entity.pdbx_description
1 polymer ?
#
loop_
_entity_poly.entity_id
_entity_poly.type
_entity_poly.pdbx_seq_one_letter_code
_entity_poly.pdbx_strand_id
1 'polypeptide(L)'
;MWFLRKGRPDWAAIRFEQAVQHDPSAADAWLGMHATGHRQAEAIDAMSRNHGSFGALRRKHQMPLKSRFDLGVYVTFRLETSRDLWLAVVARLLDEGHLDKVGQSLSTAYLDCDETRFAATRYAFLVHNWPLVLDFSRNITDRLFRDESQLYVARALIEQHVFHEALNALAPLPQALEQEGQFAGEVAYFRGMAYEGLGQQEEALRHFQYAFRCFPTFADVATRAQAVPVQVKVAPSQQAASPEDPAAGSAPPAESQTREALLTEAMTLLDGMVGLESIKRQLRTLVAQLRMAAVRREQGLPSTSAPQHFVFAGPPGTGKTTVARVIGKVFAGLGLLEKGRVVEAQRVDLVGQHLGETAVKTSKVIDSALDGVLFIDEAYALSNSGYFKGDAFGAEALQVLLKRAEDDRDRLVVVLAGYPHEMAELLASNPGLASRFTTRVDFPSYSADELVQIARGVLESQGDVLDEDAASALEACCRRAVDDALVDPLGNGRFARELCRKATALRDLRLDELHGSSSTPTREEITTVRFADISQAYQELCDSTVAP
;
A
#
# COMPACT_ATOMS: atom_id res chain seq x y z
N MET A 1 -15.55 55.32 -7.30
CA MET A 1 -14.15 54.85 -7.42
C MET A 1 -13.13 55.70 -6.64
N TRP A 2 -13.08 57.04 -6.81
CA TRP A 2 -12.14 57.90 -6.06
C TRP A 2 -12.27 57.78 -4.52
N PHE A 3 -13.51 57.79 -3.99
CA PHE A 3 -13.78 57.63 -2.56
C PHE A 3 -13.29 56.30 -1.98
N LEU A 4 -13.42 55.19 -2.73
CA LEU A 4 -12.86 53.89 -2.33
C LEU A 4 -11.33 53.95 -2.17
N ARG A 5 -10.62 54.61 -3.10
CA ARG A 5 -9.15 54.79 -2.99
C ARG A 5 -8.73 55.67 -1.81
N LYS A 6 -9.64 56.51 -1.32
CA LYS A 6 -9.42 57.36 -0.13
C LYS A 6 -9.91 56.70 1.17
N GLY A 7 -10.27 55.42 1.15
CA GLY A 7 -10.72 54.69 2.33
C GLY A 7 -12.07 55.17 2.86
N ARG A 8 -12.96 55.69 2.00
CA ARG A 8 -14.30 56.15 2.39
C ARG A 8 -15.38 55.30 1.70
N PRO A 9 -15.67 54.09 2.19
CA PRO A 9 -16.63 53.17 1.56
C PRO A 9 -18.07 53.69 1.60
N ASP A 10 -18.52 54.30 2.70
CA ASP A 10 -19.90 54.82 2.81
C ASP A 10 -20.19 55.91 1.78
N TRP A 11 -19.24 56.82 1.59
CA TRP A 11 -19.33 57.86 0.56
C TRP A 11 -19.26 57.29 -0.84
N ALA A 12 -18.50 56.20 -1.05
CA ALA A 12 -18.49 55.51 -2.33
C ALA A 12 -19.83 54.83 -2.62
N ALA A 13 -20.45 54.21 -1.60
CA ALA A 13 -21.75 53.54 -1.72
C ALA A 13 -22.83 54.52 -2.20
N ILE A 14 -22.95 55.70 -1.56
CA ILE A 14 -23.89 56.75 -1.97
C ILE A 14 -23.69 57.15 -3.44
N ARG A 15 -22.45 57.27 -3.90
CA ARG A 15 -22.15 57.66 -5.29
C ARG A 15 -22.43 56.54 -6.29
N PHE A 16 -22.18 55.29 -5.93
CA PHE A 16 -22.52 54.15 -6.78
C PHE A 16 -24.02 53.92 -6.83
N GLU A 17 -24.74 54.17 -5.74
CA GLU A 17 -26.20 54.13 -5.70
C GLU A 17 -26.81 55.16 -6.64
N GLN A 18 -26.32 56.41 -6.60
CA GLN A 18 -26.72 57.45 -7.57
C GLN A 18 -26.43 57.04 -9.02
N ALA A 19 -25.27 56.41 -9.28
CA ALA A 19 -24.91 55.95 -10.62
C ALA A 19 -25.84 54.82 -11.11
N VAL A 20 -26.19 53.88 -10.24
CA VAL A 20 -27.12 52.79 -10.53
C VAL A 20 -28.55 53.29 -10.73
N GLN A 21 -29.00 54.29 -9.96
CA GLN A 21 -30.31 54.92 -10.15
C GLN A 21 -30.40 55.66 -11.49
N HIS A 22 -29.31 56.30 -11.92
CA HIS A 22 -29.25 57.00 -13.20
C HIS A 22 -29.18 56.04 -14.39
N ASP A 23 -28.34 55.00 -14.31
CA ASP A 23 -28.20 53.96 -15.32
C ASP A 23 -28.17 52.57 -14.69
N PRO A 24 -29.33 51.91 -14.56
CA PRO A 24 -29.41 50.56 -14.00
C PRO A 24 -28.68 49.50 -14.83
N SER A 25 -28.34 49.79 -16.09
CA SER A 25 -27.62 48.86 -16.98
C SER A 25 -26.09 48.92 -16.83
N ALA A 26 -25.59 49.89 -16.05
CA ALA A 26 -24.17 50.08 -15.80
C ALA A 26 -23.60 49.01 -14.85
N ALA A 27 -23.16 47.87 -15.38
CA ALA A 27 -22.64 46.75 -14.58
C ALA A 27 -21.44 47.14 -13.69
N ASP A 28 -20.57 48.07 -14.15
CA ASP A 28 -19.44 48.56 -13.33
C ASP A 28 -19.88 49.45 -12.14
N ALA A 29 -21.06 50.08 -12.20
CA ALA A 29 -21.63 50.81 -11.07
C ALA A 29 -22.15 49.84 -10.00
N TRP A 30 -22.80 48.76 -10.44
CA TRP A 30 -23.19 47.65 -9.57
C TRP A 30 -22.00 46.94 -8.93
N LEU A 31 -20.89 46.74 -9.66
CA LEU A 31 -19.64 46.24 -9.07
C LEU A 31 -19.14 47.15 -7.95
N GLY A 32 -19.36 48.46 -8.07
CA GLY A 32 -19.05 49.45 -7.05
C GLY A 32 -19.92 49.32 -5.80
N MET A 33 -21.23 49.13 -5.98
CA MET A 33 -22.16 48.82 -4.88
C MET A 33 -21.72 47.53 -4.15
N HIS A 34 -21.45 46.48 -4.92
CA HIS A 34 -20.97 45.21 -4.40
C HIS A 34 -19.66 45.35 -3.60
N ALA A 35 -18.70 46.12 -4.12
CA ALA A 35 -17.42 46.39 -3.45
C ALA A 35 -17.55 47.20 -2.15
N THR A 36 -18.66 47.92 -1.97
CA THR A 36 -18.95 48.64 -0.72
C THR A 36 -19.72 47.80 0.30
N GLY A 37 -20.07 46.55 -0.02
CA GLY A 37 -20.85 45.67 0.86
C GLY A 37 -22.37 45.91 0.83
N HIS A 38 -22.85 46.85 0.01
CA HIS A 38 -24.27 47.17 -0.10
C HIS A 38 -24.95 46.37 -1.22
N ARG A 39 -26.10 45.77 -0.93
CA ARG A 39 -26.99 45.09 -1.91
C ARG A 39 -26.22 44.08 -2.78
N GLN A 40 -25.31 43.31 -2.20
CA GLN A 40 -24.39 42.44 -2.95
C GLN A 40 -25.11 41.42 -3.83
N ALA A 41 -26.14 40.75 -3.31
CA ALA A 41 -26.94 39.79 -4.09
C ALA A 41 -27.59 40.45 -5.32
N GLU A 42 -28.27 41.58 -5.12
CA GLU A 42 -28.90 42.32 -6.21
C GLU A 42 -27.88 42.85 -7.22
N ALA A 43 -26.72 43.29 -6.75
CA ALA A 43 -25.64 43.74 -7.61
C ALA A 43 -25.16 42.61 -8.54
N ILE A 44 -25.02 41.37 -8.05
CA ILE A 44 -24.66 40.21 -8.88
C ILE A 44 -25.72 39.97 -9.96
N ASP A 45 -27.01 40.02 -9.63
CA ASP A 45 -28.10 39.83 -10.61
C ASP A 45 -28.12 40.93 -11.66
N ALA A 46 -27.91 42.18 -11.24
CA ALA A 46 -27.86 43.31 -12.15
C ALA A 46 -26.63 43.27 -13.06
N MET A 47 -25.46 42.87 -12.53
CA MET A 47 -24.25 42.65 -13.33
C MET A 47 -24.43 41.50 -14.32
N SER A 48 -25.06 40.40 -13.92
CA SER A 48 -25.31 39.23 -14.78
C SER A 48 -26.26 39.56 -15.95
N ARG A 49 -27.38 40.25 -15.67
CA ARG A 49 -28.31 40.74 -16.70
C ARG A 49 -27.63 41.65 -17.72
N ASN A 50 -26.64 42.42 -17.27
CA ASN A 50 -25.91 43.38 -18.09
C ASN A 50 -24.45 42.94 -18.35
N HIS A 51 -24.17 41.64 -18.40
CA HIS A 51 -22.79 41.12 -18.47
C HIS A 51 -21.99 41.66 -19.67
N GLY A 52 -22.65 42.03 -20.78
CA GLY A 52 -22.02 42.65 -21.94
C GLY A 52 -21.41 44.04 -21.68
N SER A 53 -21.90 44.77 -20.67
CA SER A 53 -21.34 46.07 -20.25
C SER A 53 -20.32 45.95 -19.11
N PHE A 54 -20.08 44.73 -18.60
CA PHE A 54 -19.16 44.50 -17.49
C PHE A 54 -17.71 44.85 -17.88
N GLY A 55 -17.08 45.73 -17.10
CA GLY A 55 -15.75 46.26 -17.39
C GLY A 55 -15.71 47.36 -18.47
N ALA A 56 -16.83 47.78 -19.04
CA ALA A 56 -16.85 48.81 -20.09
C ALA A 56 -16.42 50.19 -19.57
N LEU A 57 -16.95 50.63 -18.42
CA LEU A 57 -16.59 51.91 -17.81
C LEU A 57 -15.17 51.86 -17.24
N ARG A 58 -14.77 50.72 -16.63
CA ARG A 58 -13.40 50.52 -16.13
C ARG A 58 -12.37 50.63 -17.24
N ARG A 59 -12.63 50.02 -18.41
CA ARG A 59 -11.78 50.15 -19.61
C ARG A 59 -11.78 51.56 -20.17
N LYS A 60 -12.96 52.15 -20.37
CA LYS A 60 -13.13 53.51 -20.93
C LYS A 60 -12.36 54.57 -20.13
N HIS A 61 -12.40 54.47 -18.80
CA HIS A 61 -11.79 55.47 -17.91
C HIS A 61 -10.43 55.05 -17.34
N GLN A 62 -9.93 53.85 -17.69
CA GLN A 62 -8.69 53.28 -17.15
C GLN A 62 -8.65 53.28 -15.61
N MET A 63 -9.81 53.04 -14.98
CA MET A 63 -9.94 53.01 -13.52
C MET A 63 -10.28 51.59 -13.07
N PRO A 64 -9.32 50.84 -12.49
CA PRO A 64 -9.61 49.52 -11.95
C PRO A 64 -10.52 49.63 -10.73
N LEU A 65 -11.46 48.69 -10.65
CA LEU A 65 -12.34 48.45 -9.52
C LEU A 65 -12.55 46.94 -9.44
N LYS A 66 -12.40 46.41 -8.23
CA LYS A 66 -12.53 44.99 -7.91
C LYS A 66 -13.34 44.84 -6.63
N SER A 67 -14.05 43.73 -6.53
CA SER A 67 -14.67 43.27 -5.30
C SER A 67 -14.16 41.87 -4.94
N ARG A 68 -14.67 41.30 -3.85
CA ARG A 68 -14.55 39.89 -3.50
C ARG A 68 -15.93 39.28 -3.24
N PHE A 69 -16.06 37.98 -3.44
CA PHE A 69 -17.24 37.17 -3.13
C PHE A 69 -16.78 35.79 -2.66
N ASP A 70 -17.65 35.06 -1.97
CA ASP A 70 -17.35 33.71 -1.50
C ASP A 70 -17.74 32.71 -2.59
N LEU A 71 -16.75 31.97 -3.08
CA LEU A 71 -16.92 30.92 -4.10
C LEU A 71 -17.22 29.57 -3.43
N GLY A 72 -16.60 29.33 -2.28
CA GLY A 72 -16.82 28.20 -1.39
C GLY A 72 -17.04 28.67 0.04
N VAL A 73 -17.14 27.72 0.97
CA VAL A 73 -17.32 28.00 2.40
C VAL A 73 -16.08 28.69 2.99
N TYR A 74 -14.90 28.31 2.51
CA TYR A 74 -13.60 28.78 2.99
C TYR A 74 -12.80 29.51 1.91
N VAL A 75 -13.39 29.67 0.72
CA VAL A 75 -12.73 30.25 -0.45
C VAL A 75 -13.39 31.56 -0.86
N THR A 76 -12.76 32.67 -0.50
CA THR A 76 -13.11 34.00 -1.01
C THR A 76 -12.31 34.32 -2.28
N PHE A 77 -13.00 34.65 -3.37
CA PHE A 77 -12.39 34.94 -4.67
C PHE A 77 -12.59 36.40 -5.10
N ARG A 78 -11.76 36.86 -6.06
CA ARG A 78 -11.86 38.22 -6.62
C ARG A 78 -12.99 38.29 -7.65
N LEU A 79 -13.66 39.44 -7.70
CA LEU A 79 -14.62 39.79 -8.75
C LEU A 79 -14.09 40.98 -9.55
N GLU A 80 -13.52 40.69 -10.72
CA GLU A 80 -12.93 41.70 -11.60
C GLU A 80 -13.25 41.44 -13.08
N THR A 81 -13.26 40.19 -13.53
CA THR A 81 -13.46 39.80 -14.93
C THR A 81 -14.87 39.27 -15.20
N SER A 82 -15.27 39.17 -16.47
CA SER A 82 -16.56 38.55 -16.83
C SER A 82 -16.64 37.07 -16.42
N ARG A 83 -15.50 36.36 -16.37
CA ARG A 83 -15.42 34.98 -15.85
C ARG A 83 -15.66 34.97 -14.34
N ASP A 84 -15.08 35.91 -13.61
CA ASP A 84 -15.30 36.05 -12.16
C ASP A 84 -16.77 36.36 -11.87
N LEU A 85 -17.41 37.20 -12.69
CA LEU A 85 -18.84 37.48 -12.57
C LEU A 85 -19.68 36.23 -12.78
N TRP A 86 -19.36 35.41 -13.79
CA TRP A 86 -20.01 34.12 -13.98
C TRP A 86 -19.82 33.20 -12.76
N LEU A 87 -18.60 33.11 -12.21
CA LEU A 87 -18.32 32.35 -10.98
C LEU A 87 -19.12 32.87 -9.78
N ALA A 88 -19.27 34.19 -9.63
CA ALA A 88 -20.05 34.81 -8.56
C ALA A 88 -21.55 34.48 -8.67
N VAL A 89 -22.08 34.43 -9.90
CA VAL A 89 -23.46 33.97 -10.14
C VAL A 89 -23.59 32.49 -9.79
N VAL A 90 -22.66 31.65 -10.23
CA VAL A 90 -22.66 30.21 -9.93
C VAL A 90 -22.57 29.95 -8.43
N ALA A 91 -21.66 30.62 -7.72
CA ALA A 91 -21.48 30.49 -6.28
C ALA A 91 -22.77 30.79 -5.52
N ARG A 92 -23.40 31.92 -5.85
CA ARG A 92 -24.67 32.33 -5.25
C ARG A 92 -25.79 31.31 -5.53
N LEU A 93 -25.91 30.83 -6.77
CA LEU A 93 -26.93 29.84 -7.11
C LEU A 93 -26.71 28.51 -6.36
N LEU A 94 -25.45 28.12 -6.11
CA LEU A 94 -25.12 26.97 -5.28
C LEU A 94 -25.53 27.21 -3.82
N ASP A 95 -25.28 28.40 -3.27
CA ASP A 95 -25.67 28.78 -1.91
C ASP A 95 -27.20 28.79 -1.73
N GLU A 96 -27.93 29.25 -2.75
CA GLU A 96 -29.40 29.29 -2.77
C GLU A 96 -30.04 27.93 -3.10
N GLY A 97 -29.25 26.90 -3.41
CA GLY A 97 -29.75 25.56 -3.76
C GLY A 97 -30.43 25.48 -5.13
N HIS A 98 -30.20 26.43 -6.03
CA HIS A 98 -30.72 26.44 -7.40
C HIS A 98 -29.90 25.55 -8.35
N LEU A 99 -29.74 24.27 -7.99
CA LEU A 99 -28.81 23.32 -8.63
C LEU A 99 -29.11 23.09 -10.12
N ASP A 100 -30.37 23.07 -10.55
CA ASP A 100 -30.74 22.88 -11.96
C ASP A 100 -30.16 23.98 -12.87
N LYS A 101 -30.20 25.24 -12.41
CA LYS A 101 -29.65 26.38 -13.16
C LYS A 101 -28.12 26.30 -13.22
N VAL A 102 -27.49 25.84 -12.15
CA VAL A 102 -26.04 25.64 -12.11
C VAL A 102 -25.62 24.52 -13.05
N GLY A 103 -26.34 23.39 -13.07
CA GLY A 103 -26.08 22.29 -14.00
C GLY A 103 -26.15 22.71 -15.46
N GLN A 104 -27.18 23.50 -15.84
CA GLN A 104 -27.27 24.09 -17.18
C GLN A 104 -26.07 25.00 -17.47
N SER A 105 -25.69 25.86 -16.53
CA SER A 105 -24.54 26.75 -16.71
C SER A 105 -23.22 25.99 -16.86
N LEU A 106 -22.97 25.00 -16.01
CA LEU A 106 -21.76 24.18 -16.02
C LEU A 106 -21.66 23.26 -17.25
N SER A 107 -22.78 22.81 -17.81
CA SER A 107 -22.79 21.95 -19.02
C SER A 107 -22.15 22.61 -20.25
N THR A 108 -22.05 23.93 -20.25
CA THR A 108 -21.42 24.72 -21.32
C THR A 108 -20.09 25.36 -20.89
N ALA A 109 -19.65 25.11 -19.66
CA ALA A 109 -18.45 25.70 -19.09
C ALA A 109 -17.21 24.88 -19.44
N TYR A 110 -16.09 25.57 -19.70
CA TYR A 110 -14.78 24.94 -19.84
C TYR A 110 -14.14 24.75 -18.45
N LEU A 111 -13.75 23.52 -18.13
CA LEU A 111 -13.02 23.17 -16.90
C LEU A 111 -11.50 23.32 -17.13
N ASP A 112 -11.08 24.48 -17.62
CA ASP A 112 -9.69 24.78 -17.99
C ASP A 112 -8.85 25.32 -16.82
N CYS A 113 -9.47 25.70 -15.71
CA CYS A 113 -8.82 26.33 -14.57
C CYS A 113 -9.38 25.83 -13.22
N ASP A 114 -8.65 26.13 -12.15
CA ASP A 114 -8.93 25.64 -10.80
C ASP A 114 -10.27 26.17 -10.27
N GLU A 115 -10.65 27.41 -10.60
CA GLU A 115 -11.88 28.04 -10.10
C GLU A 115 -13.15 27.42 -10.70
N THR A 116 -13.13 27.08 -11.99
CA THR A 116 -14.27 26.42 -12.63
C THR A 116 -14.38 24.96 -12.20
N ARG A 117 -13.25 24.27 -12.04
CA ARG A 117 -13.19 22.91 -11.45
C ARG A 117 -13.69 22.89 -10.02
N PHE A 118 -13.31 23.87 -9.22
CA PHE A 118 -13.78 24.03 -7.85
C PHE A 118 -15.31 24.19 -7.80
N ALA A 119 -15.85 25.12 -8.57
CA ALA A 119 -17.30 25.34 -8.64
C ALA A 119 -18.06 24.09 -9.13
N ALA A 120 -17.50 23.36 -10.10
CA ALA A 120 -18.07 22.10 -10.59
C ALA A 120 -18.00 20.98 -9.54
N THR A 121 -16.89 20.88 -8.79
CA THR A 121 -16.72 19.92 -7.69
C THR A 121 -17.76 20.17 -6.59
N ARG A 122 -17.94 21.45 -6.21
CA ARG A 122 -18.95 21.86 -5.24
C ARG A 122 -20.37 21.57 -5.72
N TYR A 123 -20.68 21.83 -6.99
CA TYR A 123 -21.95 21.44 -7.60
C TYR A 123 -22.19 19.93 -7.51
N ALA A 124 -21.22 19.12 -7.96
CA ALA A 124 -21.30 17.66 -7.93
C ALA A 124 -21.53 17.12 -6.51
N PHE A 125 -20.90 17.76 -5.52
CA PHE A 125 -21.08 17.43 -4.11
C PHE A 125 -22.51 17.71 -3.63
N LEU A 126 -23.08 18.88 -3.96
CA LEU A 126 -24.44 19.26 -3.55
C LEU A 126 -25.54 18.44 -4.24
N VAL A 127 -25.31 17.94 -5.46
CA VAL A 127 -26.24 17.00 -6.13
C VAL A 127 -25.99 15.54 -5.74
N HIS A 128 -25.10 15.27 -4.79
CA HIS A 128 -24.73 13.92 -4.34
C HIS A 128 -24.20 13.00 -5.45
N ASN A 129 -23.54 13.57 -6.48
CA ASN A 129 -22.91 12.80 -7.56
C ASN A 129 -21.43 12.58 -7.25
N TRP A 130 -21.15 11.56 -6.43
CA TRP A 130 -19.81 11.28 -5.89
C TRP A 130 -18.74 11.01 -6.94
N PRO A 131 -19.00 10.26 -8.03
CA PRO A 131 -18.01 10.10 -9.11
C PRO A 131 -17.61 11.45 -9.74
N LEU A 132 -18.58 12.35 -9.96
CA LEU A 132 -18.28 13.68 -10.52
C LEU A 132 -17.47 14.56 -9.56
N VAL A 133 -17.65 14.40 -8.24
CA VAL A 133 -16.79 15.08 -7.25
C VAL A 133 -15.33 14.70 -7.48
N LEU A 134 -15.05 13.40 -7.62
CA LEU A 134 -13.70 12.89 -7.85
C LEU A 134 -13.13 13.33 -9.20
N ASP A 135 -13.97 13.38 -10.24
CA ASP A 135 -13.53 13.77 -11.59
C ASP A 135 -13.24 15.27 -11.69
N PHE A 136 -14.11 16.13 -11.15
CA PHE A 136 -13.94 17.58 -11.21
C PHE A 136 -12.84 18.09 -10.28
N SER A 137 -12.61 17.44 -9.14
CA SER A 137 -11.55 17.82 -8.21
C SER A 137 -10.15 17.52 -8.76
N ARG A 138 -10.03 16.69 -9.80
CA ARG A 138 -8.73 16.35 -10.41
C ARG A 138 -8.08 17.60 -10.98
N ASN A 139 -6.77 17.69 -10.76
CA ASN A 139 -5.90 18.74 -11.25
C ASN A 139 -6.18 20.13 -10.69
N ILE A 140 -6.94 20.27 -9.60
CA ILE A 140 -6.97 21.53 -8.83
C ILE A 140 -5.62 21.69 -8.12
N THR A 141 -4.84 22.68 -8.53
CA THR A 141 -3.45 22.85 -8.09
C THR A 141 -3.28 23.91 -7.01
N ASP A 142 -4.00 25.03 -7.12
CA ASP A 142 -3.97 26.10 -6.14
C ASP A 142 -4.49 25.60 -4.80
N ARG A 143 -3.73 25.95 -3.76
CA ARG A 143 -3.92 25.42 -2.42
C ARG A 143 -5.30 25.75 -1.85
N LEU A 144 -5.81 26.96 -2.07
CA LEU A 144 -7.08 27.39 -1.47
C LEU A 144 -8.25 26.58 -2.03
N PHE A 145 -8.32 26.43 -3.36
CA PHE A 145 -9.37 25.62 -3.99
C PHE A 145 -9.20 24.13 -3.69
N ARG A 146 -7.95 23.65 -3.69
CA ARG A 146 -7.65 22.24 -3.45
C ARG A 146 -8.07 21.80 -2.05
N ASP A 147 -7.73 22.57 -1.02
CA ASP A 147 -7.91 22.14 0.37
C ASP A 147 -9.42 22.00 0.72
N GLU A 148 -10.28 22.93 0.29
CA GLU A 148 -11.74 22.77 0.42
C GLU A 148 -12.30 21.69 -0.53
N SER A 149 -11.77 21.54 -1.75
CA SER A 149 -12.20 20.45 -2.64
C SER A 149 -11.92 19.07 -2.06
N GLN A 150 -10.81 18.92 -1.34
CA GLN A 150 -10.47 17.66 -0.67
C GLN A 150 -11.43 17.32 0.48
N LEU A 151 -12.09 18.30 1.11
CA LEU A 151 -13.20 18.02 2.04
C LEU A 151 -14.38 17.36 1.30
N TYR A 152 -14.77 17.89 0.14
CA TYR A 152 -15.83 17.30 -0.69
C TYR A 152 -15.45 15.89 -1.15
N VAL A 153 -14.20 15.69 -1.58
CA VAL A 153 -13.66 14.38 -1.98
C VAL A 153 -13.70 13.39 -0.81
N ALA A 154 -13.21 13.79 0.36
CA ALA A 154 -13.20 12.93 1.54
C ALA A 154 -14.62 12.51 1.93
N ARG A 155 -15.57 13.45 1.95
CA ARG A 155 -16.97 13.13 2.22
C ARG A 155 -17.56 12.21 1.16
N ALA A 156 -17.30 12.45 -0.12
CA ALA A 156 -17.75 11.58 -1.22
C ALA A 156 -17.18 10.15 -1.10
N LEU A 157 -15.95 9.99 -0.61
CA LEU A 157 -15.33 8.69 -0.37
C LEU A 157 -15.95 7.96 0.83
N ILE A 158 -16.27 8.67 1.91
CA ILE A 158 -16.98 8.12 3.09
C ILE A 158 -18.36 7.60 2.69
N GLU A 159 -19.12 8.37 1.90
CA GLU A 159 -20.44 7.96 1.40
C GLU A 159 -20.37 6.70 0.52
N GLN A 160 -19.23 6.49 -0.17
CA GLN A 160 -18.95 5.28 -0.95
C GLN A 160 -18.30 4.15 -0.14
N HIS A 161 -18.16 4.33 1.18
CA HIS A 161 -17.55 3.38 2.12
C HIS A 161 -16.06 3.09 1.83
N VAL A 162 -15.36 4.05 1.22
CA VAL A 162 -13.92 4.00 0.95
C VAL A 162 -13.16 4.81 2.01
N PHE A 163 -13.23 4.33 3.26
CA PHE A 163 -12.81 5.10 4.42
C PHE A 163 -11.30 5.39 4.50
N HIS A 164 -10.45 4.45 4.07
CA HIS A 164 -9.00 4.67 4.05
C HIS A 164 -8.57 5.77 3.08
N GLU A 165 -9.17 5.84 1.89
CA GLU A 165 -8.89 6.93 0.94
C GLU A 165 -9.44 8.27 1.43
N ALA A 166 -10.57 8.26 2.13
CA ALA A 166 -11.05 9.47 2.79
C ALA A 166 -10.03 9.99 3.80
N LEU A 167 -9.39 9.11 4.58
CA LEU A 167 -8.31 9.50 5.50
C LEU A 167 -7.08 10.03 4.75
N ASN A 168 -6.70 9.42 3.62
CA ASN A 168 -5.60 9.92 2.78
C ASN A 168 -5.89 11.32 2.22
N ALA A 169 -7.10 11.56 1.71
CA ALA A 169 -7.54 12.87 1.22
C ALA A 169 -7.52 13.94 2.34
N LEU A 170 -7.87 13.54 3.57
CA LEU A 170 -7.87 14.42 4.74
C LEU A 170 -6.48 14.60 5.38
N ALA A 171 -5.53 13.71 5.14
CA ALA A 171 -4.20 13.71 5.77
C ALA A 171 -3.36 14.97 5.49
N PRO A 172 -3.24 15.47 4.24
CA PRO A 172 -2.44 16.66 3.94
C PRO A 172 -3.14 17.96 4.31
N LEU A 173 -4.43 17.93 4.64
CA LEU A 173 -5.18 19.12 5.05
C LEU A 173 -4.62 19.63 6.38
N PRO A 174 -4.35 20.94 6.49
CA PRO A 174 -3.67 21.49 7.64
C PRO A 174 -4.44 21.18 8.92
N GLN A 175 -3.80 20.42 9.83
CA GLN A 175 -4.27 20.28 11.21
C GLN A 175 -3.96 21.55 12.03
N ALA A 176 -2.97 22.32 11.59
CA ALA A 176 -2.40 23.45 12.31
C ALA A 176 -2.09 24.59 11.34
N LEU A 177 -3.09 25.43 11.04
CA LEU A 177 -2.92 26.79 10.52
C LEU A 177 -4.22 27.59 10.62
N GLU A 178 -4.89 27.51 11.76
CA GLU A 178 -5.76 28.56 12.31
C GLU A 178 -6.08 28.15 13.74
N GLN A 179 -6.11 29.13 14.64
CA GLN A 179 -6.58 28.93 16.00
C GLN A 179 -7.98 28.31 15.93
N GLU A 180 -8.17 27.08 16.41
CA GLU A 180 -9.48 26.48 16.74
C GLU A 180 -10.66 26.94 15.84
N GLY A 181 -10.59 26.64 14.54
CA GLY A 181 -11.55 27.13 13.54
C GLY A 181 -12.52 26.07 12.99
N GLN A 182 -13.56 26.52 12.28
CA GLN A 182 -14.60 25.65 11.71
C GLN A 182 -14.05 24.61 10.71
N PHE A 183 -13.10 25.01 9.86
CA PHE A 183 -12.47 24.11 8.87
C PHE A 183 -11.80 22.90 9.52
N ALA A 184 -11.02 23.11 10.58
CA ALA A 184 -10.38 22.03 11.33
C ALA A 184 -11.40 21.12 12.01
N GLY A 185 -12.53 21.69 12.47
CA GLY A 185 -13.67 20.95 12.99
C GLY A 185 -14.29 20.02 11.94
N GLU A 186 -14.52 20.50 10.72
CA GLU A 186 -15.05 19.68 9.62
C GLU A 186 -14.10 18.57 9.19
N VAL A 187 -12.79 18.87 9.04
CA VAL A 187 -11.76 17.87 8.74
C VAL A 187 -11.77 16.76 9.78
N ALA A 188 -11.78 17.12 11.06
CA ALA A 188 -11.79 16.16 12.15
C ALA A 188 -13.10 15.36 12.20
N TYR A 189 -14.23 15.99 11.92
CA TYR A 189 -15.51 15.30 11.85
C TYR A 189 -15.52 14.22 10.74
N PHE A 190 -15.03 14.54 9.54
CA PHE A 190 -14.92 13.55 8.46
C PHE A 190 -13.88 12.46 8.76
N ARG A 191 -12.77 12.77 9.45
CA ARG A 191 -11.86 11.74 9.96
C ARG A 191 -12.58 10.81 10.93
N GLY A 192 -13.35 11.37 11.86
CA GLY A 192 -14.17 10.61 12.80
C GLY A 192 -15.13 9.67 12.09
N MET A 193 -15.84 10.15 11.08
CA MET A 193 -16.73 9.31 10.25
C MET A 193 -15.99 8.20 9.51
N ALA A 194 -14.80 8.48 8.96
CA ALA A 194 -14.00 7.46 8.31
C ALA A 194 -13.53 6.39 9.29
N TYR A 195 -13.04 6.77 10.48
CA TYR A 195 -12.65 5.82 11.52
C TYR A 195 -13.83 5.01 12.07
N GLU A 196 -15.01 5.63 12.19
CA GLU A 196 -16.24 4.94 12.58
C GLU A 196 -16.62 3.87 11.55
N GLY A 197 -16.55 4.21 10.25
CA GLY A 197 -16.77 3.27 9.15
C GLY A 197 -15.76 2.10 9.12
N LEU A 198 -14.54 2.32 9.62
CA LEU A 198 -13.51 1.29 9.81
C LEU A 198 -13.69 0.45 11.09
N GLY A 199 -14.73 0.72 11.89
CA GLY A 199 -14.96 0.05 13.17
C GLY A 199 -14.03 0.49 14.30
N GLN A 200 -13.22 1.54 14.10
CA GLN A 200 -12.27 2.06 15.08
C GLN A 200 -12.95 3.09 16.00
N GLN A 201 -13.84 2.62 16.86
CA GLN A 201 -14.72 3.46 17.68
C GLN A 201 -13.97 4.44 18.60
N GLU A 202 -12.84 4.03 19.16
CA GLU A 202 -12.05 4.91 20.05
C GLU A 202 -11.39 6.07 19.29
N GLU A 203 -10.81 5.81 18.12
CA GLU A 203 -10.21 6.85 17.28
C GLU A 203 -11.29 7.77 16.69
N ALA A 204 -12.42 7.20 16.26
CA ALA A 204 -13.58 7.96 15.81
C ALA A 204 -14.04 8.96 16.88
N LEU A 205 -14.19 8.50 18.13
CA LEU A 205 -14.59 9.33 19.26
C LEU A 205 -13.60 10.47 19.52
N ARG A 206 -12.29 10.21 19.49
CA ARG A 206 -11.27 11.26 19.66
C ARG A 206 -11.42 12.37 18.61
N HIS A 207 -11.63 11.97 17.36
CA HIS A 207 -11.84 12.90 16.26
C HIS A 207 -13.16 13.67 16.39
N PHE A 208 -14.25 13.03 16.79
CA PHE A 208 -15.52 13.71 17.06
C PHE A 208 -15.42 14.69 18.23
N GLN A 209 -14.70 14.35 19.31
CA GLN A 209 -14.48 15.24 20.44
C GLN A 209 -13.66 16.47 20.05
N TYR A 210 -12.63 16.29 19.22
CA TYR A 210 -11.87 17.41 18.68
C TYR A 210 -12.74 18.27 17.76
N ALA A 211 -13.50 17.65 16.86
CA ALA A 211 -14.44 18.34 15.98
C ALA A 211 -15.48 19.15 16.77
N PHE A 212 -16.02 18.61 17.86
CA PHE A 212 -16.95 19.32 18.74
C PHE A 212 -16.33 20.54 19.41
N ARG A 213 -15.04 20.48 19.81
CA ARG A 213 -14.34 21.64 20.39
C ARG A 213 -14.18 22.77 19.36
N CYS A 214 -13.88 22.43 18.12
CA CYS A 214 -13.64 23.42 17.06
C CYS A 214 -14.93 23.94 16.42
N PHE A 215 -15.95 23.08 16.26
CA PHE A 215 -17.20 23.43 15.58
C PHE A 215 -18.42 22.71 16.20
N PRO A 216 -18.89 23.12 17.40
CA PRO A 216 -19.91 22.40 18.17
C PRO A 216 -21.26 22.20 17.46
N THR A 217 -21.60 23.09 16.53
CA THR A 217 -22.88 23.11 15.82
C THR A 217 -22.84 22.39 14.48
N PHE A 218 -21.72 21.74 14.13
CA PHE A 218 -21.59 21.06 12.85
C PHE A 218 -22.27 19.68 12.84
N ALA A 219 -23.20 19.48 11.90
CA ALA A 219 -23.88 18.21 11.68
C ALA A 219 -24.42 17.60 13.00
N ASP A 220 -24.11 16.34 13.29
CA ASP A 220 -24.48 15.62 14.52
C ASP A 220 -23.27 15.45 15.47
N VAL A 221 -22.24 16.30 15.36
CA VAL A 221 -20.98 16.16 16.11
C VAL A 221 -21.17 16.20 17.62
N ALA A 222 -22.14 16.99 18.12
CA ALA A 222 -22.48 17.04 19.54
C ALA A 222 -22.94 15.68 20.06
N THR A 223 -23.73 14.94 19.27
CA THR A 223 -24.21 13.60 19.60
C THR A 223 -23.06 12.59 19.52
N ARG A 224 -22.27 12.62 18.44
CA ARG A 224 -21.15 11.69 18.22
C ARG A 224 -20.01 11.87 19.22
N ALA A 225 -19.74 13.09 19.66
CA ALA A 225 -18.71 13.39 20.66
C ALA A 225 -19.10 12.97 22.08
N GLN A 226 -20.40 12.83 22.36
CA GLN A 226 -20.96 12.36 23.63
C GLN A 226 -21.25 10.85 23.62
N ALA A 227 -21.04 10.17 22.49
CA ALA A 227 -21.21 8.73 22.40
C ALA A 227 -20.24 8.04 23.36
N VAL A 228 -20.78 7.41 24.40
CA VAL A 228 -20.02 6.44 25.19
C VAL A 228 -19.73 5.28 24.25
N PRO A 229 -18.46 4.86 24.08
CA PRO A 229 -18.16 3.72 23.22
C PRO A 229 -18.98 2.54 23.73
N VAL A 230 -19.94 2.09 22.93
CA VAL A 230 -20.77 0.94 23.26
C VAL A 230 -19.81 -0.24 23.29
N GLN A 231 -19.46 -0.67 24.49
CA GLN A 231 -18.91 -2.00 24.69
C GLN A 231 -19.95 -2.97 24.12
N VAL A 232 -19.67 -3.52 22.95
CA VAL A 232 -20.35 -4.72 22.49
C VAL A 232 -20.18 -5.73 23.61
N LYS A 233 -21.29 -6.10 24.24
CA LYS A 233 -21.35 -7.19 25.23
C LYS A 233 -20.81 -8.46 24.58
N VAL A 234 -19.52 -8.71 24.76
CA VAL A 234 -19.03 -10.05 25.02
C VAL A 234 -19.31 -10.29 26.51
N ALA A 235 -19.89 -11.45 26.82
CA ALA A 235 -20.21 -11.87 28.18
C ALA A 235 -18.98 -11.75 29.11
N PRO A 236 -19.18 -11.57 30.43
CA PRO A 236 -18.24 -10.83 31.27
C PRO A 236 -16.94 -11.60 31.53
N SER A 237 -15.81 -11.03 31.11
CA SER A 237 -14.50 -11.29 31.70
C SER A 237 -14.27 -10.30 32.83
N GLN A 238 -14.15 -10.85 34.04
CA GLN A 238 -13.85 -10.12 35.27
C GLN A 238 -12.39 -9.64 35.29
N GLN A 239 -12.21 -8.57 36.06
CA GLN A 239 -10.97 -7.85 36.34
C GLN A 239 -9.72 -8.71 36.52
N ALA A 240 -8.61 -8.15 36.05
CA ALA A 240 -7.25 -8.57 36.35
C ALA A 240 -7.05 -8.83 37.86
N ALA A 241 -6.92 -10.11 38.20
CA ALA A 241 -5.88 -10.55 39.10
C ALA A 241 -4.69 -11.00 38.24
N SER A 242 -3.50 -10.90 38.83
CA SER A 242 -2.16 -11.28 38.35
C SER A 242 -2.14 -12.45 37.34
N PRO A 243 -1.19 -12.50 36.39
CA PRO A 243 -1.08 -13.63 35.48
C PRO A 243 -0.64 -14.86 36.29
N GLU A 244 -1.59 -15.70 36.68
CA GLU A 244 -1.35 -17.12 36.87
C GLU A 244 -1.33 -17.76 35.49
N ASP A 245 -0.26 -18.51 35.24
CA ASP A 245 0.00 -19.30 34.04
C ASP A 245 -1.23 -20.12 33.63
N PRO A 246 -1.45 -20.33 32.31
CA PRO A 246 -2.34 -21.40 31.90
C PRO A 246 -1.68 -22.71 32.36
N ALA A 247 -2.26 -23.30 33.41
CA ALA A 247 -1.96 -24.63 33.85
C ALA A 247 -1.91 -25.57 32.64
N ALA A 248 -0.81 -26.32 32.56
CA ALA A 248 -0.59 -27.40 31.64
C ALA A 248 -1.77 -28.40 31.67
N GLY A 249 -2.73 -28.19 30.78
CA GLY A 249 -3.61 -29.24 30.31
C GLY A 249 -2.86 -29.99 29.22
N SER A 250 -2.37 -31.19 29.52
CA SER A 250 -1.76 -32.09 28.56
C SER A 250 -2.64 -32.21 27.31
N ALA A 251 -2.13 -31.73 26.17
CA ALA A 251 -2.75 -31.97 24.87
C ALA A 251 -2.98 -33.48 24.68
N PRO A 252 -4.06 -33.92 24.00
CA PRO A 252 -4.30 -35.33 23.74
C PRO A 252 -3.09 -35.98 23.03
N PRO A 253 -2.76 -37.24 23.31
CA PRO A 253 -1.54 -37.90 22.82
C PRO A 253 -1.35 -37.82 21.29
N ALA A 254 -2.45 -37.76 20.53
CA ALA A 254 -2.45 -37.70 19.07
C ALA A 254 -1.92 -36.37 18.50
N GLU A 255 -2.22 -35.23 19.15
CA GLU A 255 -1.72 -33.91 18.72
C GLU A 255 -0.23 -33.73 19.05
N SER A 256 0.22 -34.27 20.19
CA SER A 256 1.64 -34.26 20.58
C SER A 256 2.50 -35.10 19.64
N GLN A 257 2.02 -36.28 19.22
CA GLN A 257 2.73 -37.14 18.26
C GLN A 257 2.85 -36.51 16.87
N THR A 258 1.83 -35.77 16.43
CA THR A 258 1.83 -35.07 15.14
C THR A 258 2.81 -33.89 15.14
N ARG A 259 2.91 -33.16 16.26
CA ARG A 259 3.85 -32.05 16.44
C ARG A 259 5.31 -32.49 16.46
N GLU A 260 5.62 -33.59 17.14
CA GLU A 260 6.98 -34.14 17.19
C GLU A 260 7.43 -34.69 15.82
N ALA A 261 6.50 -35.30 15.07
CA ALA A 261 6.75 -35.71 13.69
C ALA A 261 7.09 -34.51 12.78
N LEU A 262 6.35 -33.40 12.89
CA LEU A 262 6.64 -32.17 12.12
C LEU A 262 8.02 -31.59 12.45
N LEU A 263 8.42 -31.58 13.72
CA LEU A 263 9.76 -31.14 14.12
C LEU A 263 10.85 -32.03 13.54
N THR A 264 10.66 -33.34 13.63
CA THR A 264 11.63 -34.31 13.10
C THR A 264 11.77 -34.14 11.60
N GLU A 265 10.66 -34.05 10.87
CA GLU A 265 10.64 -33.82 9.43
C GLU A 265 11.33 -32.50 9.05
N ALA A 266 11.08 -31.42 9.82
CA ALA A 266 11.72 -30.13 9.59
C ALA A 266 13.25 -30.21 9.75
N MET A 267 13.73 -30.87 10.80
CA MET A 267 15.15 -31.05 11.06
C MET A 267 15.80 -31.95 10.02
N THR A 268 15.17 -33.05 9.61
CA THR A 268 15.66 -33.91 8.53
C THR A 268 15.77 -33.15 7.21
N LEU A 269 14.76 -32.33 6.89
CA LEU A 269 14.78 -31.50 5.68
C LEU A 269 15.92 -30.48 5.74
N LEU A 270 16.12 -29.82 6.87
CA LEU A 270 17.22 -28.88 7.08
C LEU A 270 18.59 -29.57 6.94
N ASP A 271 18.77 -30.73 7.57
CA ASP A 271 20.03 -31.46 7.57
C ASP A 271 20.41 -31.94 6.16
N GLY A 272 19.41 -32.35 5.37
CA GLY A 272 19.57 -32.76 3.98
C GLY A 272 19.83 -31.63 2.98
N MET A 273 19.68 -30.36 3.36
CA MET A 273 20.08 -29.25 2.50
C MET A 273 21.61 -29.20 2.38
N VAL A 274 22.14 -29.19 1.16
CA VAL A 274 23.58 -29.05 0.93
C VAL A 274 24.06 -27.68 1.41
N GLY A 275 25.22 -27.63 2.05
CA GLY A 275 25.82 -26.38 2.52
C GLY A 275 25.04 -25.69 3.65
N LEU A 276 25.07 -24.35 3.65
CA LEU A 276 24.28 -23.48 4.53
C LEU A 276 24.54 -23.69 6.04
N GLU A 277 25.75 -24.09 6.44
CA GLU A 277 26.06 -24.44 7.83
C GLU A 277 25.84 -23.27 8.81
N SER A 278 26.05 -22.02 8.36
CA SER A 278 25.70 -20.83 9.13
C SER A 278 24.20 -20.76 9.43
N ILE A 279 23.36 -21.00 8.42
CA ILE A 279 21.89 -20.98 8.52
C ILE A 279 21.39 -22.14 9.36
N LYS A 280 21.92 -23.36 9.15
CA LYS A 280 21.59 -24.54 9.96
C LYS A 280 21.84 -24.28 11.44
N ARG A 281 23.00 -23.69 11.78
CA ARG A 281 23.34 -23.32 13.15
C ARG A 281 22.40 -22.26 13.72
N GLN A 282 22.10 -21.21 12.96
CA GLN A 282 21.16 -20.17 13.38
C GLN A 282 19.77 -20.75 13.63
N LEU A 283 19.25 -21.60 12.74
CA LEU A 283 17.94 -22.20 12.89
C LEU A 283 17.88 -23.19 14.06
N ARG A 284 18.93 -24.01 14.26
CA ARG A 284 19.05 -24.86 15.46
C ARG A 284 19.06 -24.04 16.75
N THR A 285 19.74 -22.88 16.74
CA THR A 285 19.77 -21.96 17.88
C THR A 285 18.38 -21.40 18.16
N LEU A 286 17.65 -20.99 17.12
CA LEU A 286 16.27 -20.52 17.24
C LEU A 286 15.34 -21.62 17.78
N VAL A 287 15.43 -22.83 17.23
CA VAL A 287 14.65 -23.99 17.72
C VAL A 287 14.93 -24.24 19.21
N ALA A 288 16.20 -24.21 19.62
CA ALA A 288 16.58 -24.40 21.01
C ALA A 288 16.02 -23.28 21.91
N GLN A 289 16.10 -22.02 21.48
CA GLN A 289 15.55 -20.88 22.20
C GLN A 289 14.03 -21.00 22.38
N LEU A 290 13.30 -21.34 21.32
CA LEU A 290 11.85 -21.50 21.37
C LEU A 290 11.44 -22.69 22.25
N ARG A 291 12.16 -23.82 22.19
CA ARG A 291 11.96 -24.96 23.10
C ARG A 291 12.17 -24.56 24.56
N MET A 292 13.26 -23.86 24.87
CA MET A 292 13.54 -23.40 26.23
C MET A 292 12.52 -22.37 26.70
N ALA A 293 12.01 -21.51 25.81
CA ALA A 293 10.94 -20.57 26.13
C ALA A 293 9.62 -21.30 26.48
N ALA A 294 9.30 -22.40 25.79
CA ALA A 294 8.16 -23.26 26.11
C ALA A 294 8.33 -23.93 27.49
N VAL A 295 9.50 -24.55 27.76
CA VAL A 295 9.80 -25.16 29.06
C VAL A 295 9.72 -24.13 30.20
N ARG A 296 10.23 -22.91 29.99
CA ARG A 296 10.12 -21.82 30.97
C ARG A 296 8.66 -21.47 31.27
N ARG A 297 7.80 -21.40 30.25
CA ARG A 297 6.35 -21.18 30.40
C ARG A 297 5.68 -22.29 31.21
N GLU A 298 6.01 -23.55 30.92
CA GLU A 298 5.48 -24.71 31.67
C GLU A 298 5.88 -24.68 33.16
N GLN A 299 6.98 -24.01 33.49
CA GLN A 299 7.49 -23.84 34.85
C GLN A 299 7.07 -22.51 35.49
N GLY A 300 6.18 -21.74 34.85
CA GLY A 300 5.72 -20.43 35.33
C GLY A 300 6.79 -19.34 35.38
N LEU A 301 7.86 -19.50 34.60
CA LEU A 301 8.91 -18.50 34.45
C LEU A 301 8.58 -17.54 33.29
N PRO A 302 8.88 -16.24 33.44
CA PRO A 302 8.74 -15.29 32.34
C PRO A 302 9.52 -15.76 31.11
N SER A 303 8.83 -15.86 29.98
CA SER A 303 9.44 -16.12 28.68
C SER A 303 8.70 -15.35 27.58
N THR A 304 9.46 -14.80 26.64
CA THR A 304 8.91 -14.19 25.43
C THR A 304 8.91 -15.25 24.34
N SER A 305 7.74 -15.65 23.84
CA SER A 305 7.65 -16.67 22.78
C SER A 305 6.77 -16.27 21.61
N ALA A 306 6.72 -14.98 21.29
CA ALA A 306 6.03 -14.55 20.08
C ALA A 306 6.81 -15.03 18.84
N PRO A 307 6.11 -15.52 17.80
CA PRO A 307 6.70 -15.71 16.49
C PRO A 307 7.40 -14.44 16.01
N GLN A 308 8.57 -14.60 15.39
CA GLN A 308 9.35 -13.50 14.84
C GLN A 308 9.18 -13.47 13.32
N HIS A 309 9.22 -12.28 12.73
CA HIS A 309 9.31 -12.13 11.28
C HIS A 309 10.77 -12.13 10.81
N PHE A 310 11.01 -12.58 9.59
CA PHE A 310 12.37 -12.81 9.06
C PHE A 310 12.64 -11.99 7.80
N VAL A 311 13.92 -11.64 7.61
CA VAL A 311 14.46 -11.13 6.35
C VAL A 311 15.44 -12.14 5.78
N PHE A 312 15.13 -12.67 4.60
CA PHE A 312 15.98 -13.61 3.86
C PHE A 312 16.69 -12.88 2.73
N ALA A 313 17.98 -12.66 2.88
CA ALA A 313 18.79 -11.91 1.94
C ALA A 313 19.75 -12.85 1.19
N GLY A 314 19.65 -12.91 -0.14
CA GLY A 314 20.62 -13.65 -0.95
C GLY A 314 20.19 -13.87 -2.39
N PRO A 315 21.11 -14.35 -3.26
CA PRO A 315 20.85 -14.60 -4.67
C PRO A 315 19.74 -15.64 -4.93
N PRO A 316 19.14 -15.69 -6.13
CA PRO A 316 18.13 -16.68 -6.48
C PRO A 316 18.71 -18.11 -6.42
N GLY A 317 17.88 -19.07 -6.02
CA GLY A 317 18.26 -20.49 -5.98
C GLY A 317 19.17 -20.92 -4.83
N THR A 318 19.36 -20.08 -3.81
CA THR A 318 20.14 -20.38 -2.59
C THR A 318 19.32 -21.10 -1.49
N GLY A 319 18.06 -21.44 -1.75
CA GLY A 319 17.25 -22.25 -0.83
C GLY A 319 16.33 -21.48 0.14
N LYS A 320 16.18 -20.15 -0.02
CA LYS A 320 15.30 -19.27 0.78
C LYS A 320 13.92 -19.87 1.04
N THR A 321 13.18 -20.21 -0.01
CA THR A 321 11.82 -20.76 0.09
C THR A 321 11.77 -22.11 0.80
N THR A 322 12.81 -22.94 0.64
CA THR A 322 12.93 -24.23 1.31
C THR A 322 13.16 -24.04 2.81
N VAL A 323 14.02 -23.10 3.21
CA VAL A 323 14.22 -22.76 4.62
C VAL A 323 12.95 -22.16 5.25
N ALA A 324 12.17 -21.36 4.50
CA ALA A 324 10.88 -20.86 4.98
C ALA A 324 9.90 -22.00 5.30
N ARG A 325 9.91 -23.08 4.50
CA ARG A 325 9.15 -24.32 4.80
C ARG A 325 9.63 -25.02 6.06
N VAL A 326 10.95 -25.07 6.29
CA VAL A 326 11.50 -25.62 7.56
C VAL A 326 10.98 -24.79 8.74
N ILE A 327 11.07 -23.46 8.64
CA ILE A 327 10.58 -22.55 9.68
C ILE A 327 9.10 -22.82 9.98
N GLY A 328 8.23 -22.88 8.97
CA GLY A 328 6.81 -23.17 9.17
C GLY A 328 6.58 -24.48 9.94
N LYS A 329 7.25 -25.56 9.56
CA LYS A 329 7.16 -26.85 10.26
C LYS A 329 7.70 -26.81 11.69
N VAL A 330 8.80 -26.08 11.93
CA VAL A 330 9.35 -25.87 13.26
C VAL A 330 8.35 -25.15 14.16
N PHE A 331 7.80 -24.02 13.72
CA PHE A 331 6.86 -23.24 14.52
C PHE A 331 5.57 -24.03 14.80
N ALA A 332 5.05 -24.75 13.82
CA ALA A 332 3.89 -25.63 14.00
C ALA A 332 4.17 -26.79 14.96
N GLY A 333 5.33 -27.44 14.82
CA GLY A 333 5.75 -28.53 15.69
C GLY A 333 6.06 -28.10 17.13
N LEU A 334 6.38 -26.82 17.36
CA LEU A 334 6.49 -26.23 18.71
C LEU A 334 5.14 -25.69 19.25
N GLY A 335 4.05 -25.80 18.47
CA GLY A 335 2.73 -25.31 18.86
C GLY A 335 2.60 -23.79 18.86
N LEU A 336 3.52 -23.07 18.19
CA LEU A 336 3.46 -21.62 18.04
C LEU A 336 2.60 -21.18 16.85
N LEU A 337 2.38 -22.08 15.89
CA LEU A 337 1.44 -21.91 14.79
C LEU A 337 0.54 -23.15 14.74
N GLU A 338 -0.73 -22.97 14.35
CA GLU A 338 -1.63 -24.11 14.18
C GLU A 338 -1.22 -24.98 12.97
N LYS A 339 -0.68 -24.35 11.92
CA LYS A 339 -0.29 -24.99 10.66
C LYS A 339 1.16 -24.63 10.29
N GLY A 340 1.84 -25.53 9.58
CA GLY A 340 3.22 -25.32 9.11
C GLY A 340 3.31 -24.90 7.65
N ARG A 341 2.20 -24.45 7.05
CA ARG A 341 2.12 -24.17 5.60
C ARG A 341 2.79 -22.83 5.27
N VAL A 342 3.47 -22.80 4.13
CA VAL A 342 4.00 -21.58 3.52
C VAL A 342 3.08 -21.15 2.38
N VAL A 343 2.67 -19.89 2.38
CA VAL A 343 2.04 -19.21 1.25
C VAL A 343 3.07 -18.31 0.61
N GLU A 344 3.37 -18.55 -0.66
CA GLU A 344 4.31 -17.73 -1.44
C GLU A 344 3.53 -16.62 -2.14
N ALA A 345 4.03 -15.40 -2.09
CA ALA A 345 3.43 -14.22 -2.69
C ALA A 345 4.49 -13.32 -3.31
N GLN A 346 4.11 -12.64 -4.38
CA GLN A 346 4.92 -11.61 -5.04
C GLN A 346 4.14 -10.30 -5.10
N ARG A 347 4.78 -9.23 -5.60
CA ARG A 347 4.13 -7.93 -5.80
C ARG A 347 2.78 -8.05 -6.52
N VAL A 348 2.71 -8.87 -7.57
CA VAL A 348 1.49 -9.06 -8.38
C VAL A 348 0.34 -9.68 -7.60
N ASP A 349 0.62 -10.38 -6.50
CA ASP A 349 -0.39 -11.00 -5.64
C ASP A 349 -0.88 -10.04 -4.55
N LEU A 350 -0.05 -9.08 -4.15
CA LEU A 350 -0.34 -8.14 -3.07
C LEU A 350 -0.94 -6.83 -3.60
N VAL A 351 -0.44 -6.35 -4.74
CA VAL A 351 -0.79 -5.05 -5.31
C VAL A 351 -1.94 -5.19 -6.30
N GLY A 352 -2.98 -4.37 -6.13
CA GLY A 352 -4.14 -4.30 -7.02
C GLY A 352 -3.84 -3.48 -8.28
N GLN A 353 -4.69 -3.60 -9.30
CA GLN A 353 -4.58 -2.77 -10.51
C GLN A 353 -5.38 -1.47 -10.40
N HIS A 354 -6.30 -1.40 -9.44
CA HIS A 354 -7.20 -0.27 -9.21
C HIS A 354 -7.09 0.28 -7.79
N LEU A 355 -7.46 1.55 -7.61
CA LEU A 355 -7.47 2.23 -6.32
C LEU A 355 -8.36 1.49 -5.30
N GLY A 356 -7.84 1.25 -4.08
CA GLY A 356 -8.53 0.52 -3.01
C GLY A 356 -8.54 -1.02 -3.14
N GLU A 357 -8.07 -1.57 -4.26
CA GLU A 357 -7.98 -3.03 -4.45
C GLU A 357 -6.80 -3.64 -3.68
N THR A 358 -5.69 -2.90 -3.58
CA THR A 358 -4.44 -3.37 -2.98
C THR A 358 -4.60 -3.78 -1.52
N ALA A 359 -5.26 -2.98 -0.69
CA ALA A 359 -5.47 -3.32 0.71
C ALA A 359 -6.30 -4.61 0.89
N VAL A 360 -7.35 -4.78 0.08
CA VAL A 360 -8.20 -5.99 0.10
C VAL A 360 -7.40 -7.20 -0.39
N LYS A 361 -6.65 -7.04 -1.46
CA LYS A 361 -5.86 -8.11 -2.08
C LYS A 361 -4.73 -8.57 -1.17
N THR A 362 -3.96 -7.64 -0.60
CA THR A 362 -2.94 -7.90 0.41
C THR A 362 -3.53 -8.61 1.63
N SER A 363 -4.66 -8.11 2.17
CA SER A 363 -5.31 -8.74 3.32
C SER A 363 -5.76 -10.17 3.03
N LYS A 364 -6.32 -10.45 1.85
CA LYS A 364 -6.71 -11.82 1.44
C LYS A 364 -5.52 -12.77 1.37
N VAL A 365 -4.39 -12.32 0.85
CA VAL A 365 -3.16 -13.12 0.82
C VAL A 365 -2.69 -13.42 2.24
N ILE A 366 -2.71 -12.43 3.13
CA ILE A 366 -2.35 -12.60 4.55
C ILE A 366 -3.32 -13.56 5.25
N ASP A 367 -4.63 -13.41 5.05
CA ASP A 367 -5.65 -14.29 5.62
C ASP A 367 -5.43 -15.76 5.20
N SER A 368 -4.99 -15.99 3.97
CA SER A 368 -4.66 -17.34 3.47
C SER A 368 -3.40 -17.95 4.12
N ALA A 369 -2.54 -17.09 4.67
CA ALA A 369 -1.28 -17.46 5.33
C ALA A 369 -1.40 -17.53 6.86
N LEU A 370 -2.55 -17.17 7.43
CA LEU A 370 -2.80 -17.27 8.87
C LEU A 370 -2.60 -18.69 9.39
N ASP A 371 -2.13 -18.73 10.63
CA ASP A 371 -1.64 -19.92 11.32
C ASP A 371 -0.48 -20.60 10.59
N GLY A 372 0.31 -19.84 9.82
CA GLY A 372 1.38 -20.34 8.96
C GLY A 372 2.44 -19.28 8.65
N VAL A 373 3.07 -19.42 7.48
CA VAL A 373 4.14 -18.53 7.02
C VAL A 373 3.72 -17.84 5.72
N LEU A 374 3.77 -16.51 5.68
CA LEU A 374 3.70 -15.72 4.46
C LEU A 374 5.12 -15.42 3.96
N PHE A 375 5.48 -15.97 2.80
CA PHE A 375 6.77 -15.75 2.14
C PHE A 375 6.58 -14.77 0.98
N ILE A 376 7.16 -13.57 1.11
CA ILE A 376 7.08 -12.52 0.08
C ILE A 376 8.42 -12.48 -0.66
N ASP A 377 8.42 -12.94 -1.91
CA ASP A 377 9.62 -12.90 -2.75
C ASP A 377 9.78 -11.53 -3.42
N GLU A 378 11.03 -11.12 -3.61
CA GLU A 378 11.42 -9.80 -4.10
C GLU A 378 10.67 -8.65 -3.40
N ALA A 379 10.60 -8.69 -2.07
CA ALA A 379 9.80 -7.77 -1.26
C ALA A 379 10.13 -6.28 -1.49
N TYR A 380 11.37 -5.97 -1.90
CA TYR A 380 11.80 -4.61 -2.26
C TYR A 380 10.99 -4.04 -3.44
N ALA A 381 10.41 -4.89 -4.30
CA ALA A 381 9.54 -4.46 -5.39
C ALA A 381 8.26 -3.76 -4.89
N LEU A 382 7.88 -3.92 -3.61
CA LEU A 382 6.78 -3.17 -2.99
C LEU A 382 7.14 -1.71 -2.67
N SER A 383 8.42 -1.36 -2.68
CA SER A 383 8.93 -0.03 -2.33
C SER A 383 9.74 0.56 -3.49
N ASN A 384 9.08 0.88 -4.61
CA ASN A 384 9.73 1.53 -5.75
C ASN A 384 9.81 3.05 -5.54
N SER A 385 11.03 3.57 -5.34
CA SER A 385 11.36 5.01 -5.24
C SER A 385 11.65 5.67 -6.60
N GLY A 386 11.75 4.89 -7.69
CA GLY A 386 12.23 5.35 -9.00
C GLY A 386 11.21 6.01 -9.94
N TYR A 387 9.92 5.98 -9.61
CA TYR A 387 8.92 6.73 -10.39
C TYR A 387 8.80 8.15 -9.83
N PHE A 388 8.85 9.17 -10.71
CA PHE A 388 8.63 10.59 -10.38
C PHE A 388 7.29 10.89 -9.66
N LYS A 389 6.41 9.89 -9.56
CA LYS A 389 5.30 9.74 -8.62
C LYS A 389 5.56 8.44 -7.87
N GLY A 390 5.87 8.49 -6.58
CA GLY A 390 6.12 7.27 -5.78
C GLY A 390 5.01 6.22 -5.95
N ASP A 391 5.38 4.95 -5.85
CA ASP A 391 4.47 3.81 -6.04
C ASP A 391 3.50 3.66 -4.86
N ALA A 392 2.42 4.46 -4.89
CA ALA A 392 1.43 4.54 -3.83
C ALA A 392 0.76 3.19 -3.51
N PHE A 393 0.55 2.34 -4.53
CA PHE A 393 -0.06 1.02 -4.33
C PHE A 393 0.89 0.04 -3.63
N GLY A 394 2.18 0.04 -3.98
CA GLY A 394 3.19 -0.75 -3.26
C GLY A 394 3.33 -0.31 -1.80
N ALA A 395 3.34 1.02 -1.57
CA ALA A 395 3.36 1.59 -0.22
C ALA A 395 2.12 1.20 0.60
N GLU A 396 0.93 1.17 -0.01
CA GLU A 396 -0.31 0.70 0.62
C GLU A 396 -0.23 -0.77 1.02
N ALA A 397 0.24 -1.65 0.12
CA ALA A 397 0.45 -3.07 0.43
C ALA A 397 1.40 -3.26 1.62
N LEU A 398 2.49 -2.49 1.65
CA LEU A 398 3.46 -2.54 2.74
C LEU A 398 2.88 -2.08 4.08
N GLN A 399 2.04 -1.05 4.07
CA GLN A 399 1.34 -0.58 5.28
C GLN A 399 0.36 -1.62 5.82
N VAL A 400 -0.41 -2.25 4.95
CA VAL A 400 -1.32 -3.35 5.34
C VAL A 400 -0.53 -4.52 5.90
N LEU A 401 0.57 -4.91 5.25
CA LEU A 401 1.45 -5.96 5.73
C LEU A 401 2.01 -5.65 7.12
N LEU A 402 2.52 -4.44 7.35
CA LEU A 402 3.06 -4.02 8.65
C LEU A 402 2.01 -4.06 9.76
N LYS A 403 0.79 -3.60 9.47
CA LYS A 403 -0.32 -3.63 10.42
C LYS A 403 -0.70 -5.07 10.77
N ARG A 404 -0.92 -5.91 9.77
CA ARG A 404 -1.32 -7.32 9.99
C ARG A 404 -0.20 -8.15 10.63
N ALA A 405 1.07 -7.85 10.33
CA ALA A 405 2.21 -8.48 11.01
C ALA A 405 2.20 -8.20 12.52
N GLU A 406 1.72 -7.02 12.95
CA GLU A 406 1.53 -6.71 14.37
C GLU A 406 0.26 -7.38 14.94
N ASP A 407 -0.88 -7.17 14.29
CA ASP A 407 -2.20 -7.59 14.77
C ASP A 407 -2.31 -9.13 14.87
N ASP A 408 -1.69 -9.86 13.93
CA ASP A 408 -1.73 -11.33 13.83
C ASP A 408 -0.42 -12.01 14.26
N ARG A 409 0.46 -11.32 15.00
CA ARG A 409 1.83 -11.79 15.32
C ARG A 409 1.91 -13.18 15.96
N ASP A 410 0.88 -13.58 16.70
CA ASP A 410 0.83 -14.88 17.40
C ASP A 410 0.39 -16.02 16.46
N ARG A 411 -0.09 -15.69 15.26
CA ARG A 411 -0.64 -16.62 14.28
C ARG A 411 0.04 -16.53 12.92
N LEU A 412 0.94 -15.58 12.71
CA LEU A 412 1.53 -15.32 11.40
C LEU A 412 3.03 -15.08 11.50
N VAL A 413 3.80 -15.87 10.76
CA VAL A 413 5.20 -15.56 10.48
C VAL A 413 5.28 -14.96 9.09
N VAL A 414 6.01 -13.85 8.94
CA VAL A 414 6.24 -13.19 7.65
C VAL A 414 7.71 -13.28 7.33
N VAL A 415 8.04 -13.69 6.11
CA VAL A 415 9.40 -13.79 5.59
C VAL A 415 9.51 -12.89 4.37
N LEU A 416 10.28 -11.81 4.48
CA LEU A 416 10.62 -10.95 3.34
C LEU A 416 11.88 -11.49 2.69
N ALA A 417 11.82 -11.82 1.40
CA ALA A 417 12.96 -12.33 0.66
C ALA A 417 13.37 -11.40 -0.48
N GLY A 418 14.68 -11.36 -0.77
CA GLY A 418 15.21 -10.60 -1.88
C GLY A 418 16.73 -10.57 -1.92
N TYR A 419 17.27 -9.75 -2.81
CA TYR A 419 18.71 -9.52 -2.91
C TYR A 419 19.24 -8.70 -1.72
N PRO A 420 20.48 -8.93 -1.27
CA PRO A 420 20.99 -8.35 -0.03
C PRO A 420 20.97 -6.82 0.03
N HIS A 421 21.29 -6.15 -1.09
CA HIS A 421 21.38 -4.69 -1.17
C HIS A 421 19.99 -4.04 -1.15
N GLU A 422 19.10 -4.52 -2.00
CA GLU A 422 17.73 -4.05 -2.16
C GLU A 422 16.91 -4.29 -0.89
N MET A 423 17.15 -5.40 -0.19
CA MET A 423 16.53 -5.63 1.12
C MET A 423 17.06 -4.68 2.19
N ALA A 424 18.34 -4.30 2.14
CA ALA A 424 18.88 -3.29 3.06
C ALA A 424 18.26 -1.90 2.80
N GLU A 425 18.10 -1.52 1.53
CA GLU A 425 17.41 -0.28 1.13
C GLU A 425 15.93 -0.27 1.56
N LEU A 426 15.21 -1.38 1.37
CA LEU A 426 13.82 -1.53 1.80
C LEU A 426 13.67 -1.35 3.31
N LEU A 427 14.55 -1.95 4.11
CA LEU A 427 14.50 -1.81 5.57
C LEU A 427 14.86 -0.38 6.02
N ALA A 428 15.80 0.27 5.32
CA ALA A 428 16.19 1.65 5.61
C ALA A 428 15.11 2.67 5.24
N SER A 429 14.28 2.38 4.22
CA SER A 429 13.22 3.30 3.77
C SER A 429 12.03 3.39 4.72
N ASN A 430 11.82 2.36 5.57
CA ASN A 430 10.67 2.29 6.48
C ASN A 430 11.08 1.81 7.89
N PRO A 431 11.14 2.71 8.89
CA PRO A 431 11.44 2.33 10.28
C PRO A 431 10.51 1.25 10.86
N GLY A 432 9.26 1.19 10.39
CA GLY A 432 8.30 0.16 10.79
C GLY A 432 8.74 -1.25 10.41
N LEU A 433 9.36 -1.42 9.23
CA LEU A 433 9.93 -2.71 8.81
C LEU A 433 11.14 -3.08 9.66
N ALA A 434 12.09 -2.15 9.83
CA ALA A 434 13.30 -2.40 10.62
C ALA A 434 12.98 -2.84 12.07
N SER A 435 11.90 -2.31 12.66
CA SER A 435 11.47 -2.67 14.02
C SER A 435 10.83 -4.05 14.14
N ARG A 436 10.12 -4.52 13.11
CA ARG A 436 9.33 -5.78 13.14
C ARG A 436 10.08 -6.97 12.55
N PHE A 437 11.01 -6.70 11.63
CA PHE A 437 11.79 -7.72 10.91
C PHE A 437 13.25 -7.70 11.40
N THR A 438 13.45 -8.02 12.67
CA THR A 438 14.76 -7.95 13.33
C THR A 438 15.68 -9.12 12.98
N THR A 439 15.12 -10.24 12.54
CA THR A 439 15.86 -11.50 12.36
C THR A 439 16.25 -11.67 10.90
N ARG A 440 17.50 -11.33 10.60
CA ARG A 440 18.09 -11.44 9.25
C ARG A 440 18.82 -12.78 9.08
N VAL A 441 18.58 -13.44 7.95
CA VAL A 441 19.26 -14.66 7.52
C VAL A 441 19.87 -14.39 6.15
N ASP A 442 21.20 -14.46 6.07
CA ASP A 442 21.95 -14.28 4.83
C ASP A 442 22.19 -15.64 4.15
N PHE A 443 21.84 -15.70 2.86
CA PHE A 443 21.96 -16.87 2.01
C PHE A 443 23.08 -16.63 0.98
N PRO A 444 24.31 -17.12 1.24
CA PRO A 444 25.41 -16.98 0.30
C PRO A 444 25.18 -17.83 -0.96
N SER A 445 25.85 -17.46 -2.05
CA SER A 445 25.95 -18.30 -3.24
C SER A 445 26.64 -19.62 -2.91
N TYR A 446 26.27 -20.70 -3.61
CA TYR A 446 26.91 -21.99 -3.43
C TYR A 446 28.32 -22.00 -4.03
N SER A 447 29.23 -22.67 -3.34
CA SER A 447 30.52 -23.06 -3.88
C SER A 447 30.39 -24.14 -4.97
N ALA A 448 31.43 -24.31 -5.78
CA ALA A 448 31.45 -25.32 -6.83
C ALA A 448 31.19 -26.73 -6.28
N ASP A 449 31.79 -27.07 -5.13
CA ASP A 449 31.62 -28.36 -4.48
C ASP A 449 30.18 -28.57 -3.99
N GLU A 450 29.54 -27.53 -3.46
CA GLU A 450 28.13 -27.59 -3.05
C GLU A 450 27.21 -27.74 -4.27
N LEU A 451 27.48 -27.07 -5.40
CA LEU A 451 26.70 -27.26 -6.63
C LEU A 451 26.81 -28.69 -7.16
N VAL A 452 28.00 -29.28 -7.12
CA VAL A 452 28.23 -30.68 -7.51
C VAL A 452 27.46 -31.63 -6.59
N GLN A 453 27.49 -31.39 -5.27
CA GLN A 453 26.71 -32.18 -4.30
C GLN A 453 25.21 -32.08 -4.55
N ILE A 454 24.69 -30.88 -4.86
CA ILE A 454 23.28 -30.70 -5.23
C ILE A 454 22.95 -31.49 -6.50
N ALA A 455 23.77 -31.37 -7.55
CA ALA A 455 23.56 -32.06 -8.82
C ALA A 455 23.59 -33.59 -8.66
N ARG A 456 24.56 -34.13 -7.90
CA ARG A 456 24.62 -35.57 -7.59
C ARG A 456 23.38 -36.04 -6.84
N GLY A 457 22.94 -35.30 -5.81
CA GLY A 457 21.72 -35.63 -5.08
C GLY A 457 20.46 -35.62 -5.94
N VAL A 458 20.38 -34.73 -6.94
CA VAL A 458 19.27 -34.71 -7.91
C VAL A 458 19.26 -35.97 -8.77
N LEU A 459 20.40 -36.32 -9.36
CA LEU A 459 20.54 -37.52 -10.20
C LEU A 459 20.27 -38.81 -9.39
N GLU A 460 20.85 -38.92 -8.20
CA GLU A 460 20.61 -40.06 -7.30
C GLU A 460 19.14 -40.24 -6.96
N SER A 461 18.41 -39.14 -6.71
CA SER A 461 16.97 -39.19 -6.43
C SER A 461 16.12 -39.67 -7.61
N GLN A 462 16.65 -39.55 -8.83
CA GLN A 462 16.03 -40.02 -10.07
C GLN A 462 16.46 -41.44 -10.44
N GLY A 463 17.45 -42.01 -9.73
CA GLY A 463 18.05 -43.29 -10.04
C GLY A 463 19.09 -43.23 -11.16
N ASP A 464 19.56 -42.02 -11.48
CA ASP A 464 20.58 -41.78 -12.50
C ASP A 464 21.98 -41.77 -11.91
N VAL A 465 22.95 -42.20 -12.72
CA VAL A 465 24.37 -42.25 -12.39
C VAL A 465 25.20 -41.53 -13.45
N LEU A 466 26.31 -40.95 -13.02
CA LEU A 466 27.30 -40.33 -13.90
C LEU A 466 28.40 -41.35 -14.19
N ASP A 467 28.81 -41.48 -15.45
CA ASP A 467 30.10 -42.09 -15.74
C ASP A 467 31.28 -41.18 -15.28
N GLU A 468 32.50 -41.71 -15.30
CA GLU A 468 33.68 -41.01 -14.77
C GLU A 468 33.96 -39.69 -15.50
N ASP A 469 33.76 -39.68 -16.82
CA ASP A 469 33.94 -38.49 -17.65
C ASP A 469 32.83 -37.45 -17.41
N ALA A 470 31.57 -37.87 -17.23
CA ALA A 470 30.46 -36.99 -16.90
C ALA A 470 30.60 -36.38 -15.51
N ALA A 471 31.08 -37.14 -14.53
CA ALA A 471 31.37 -36.63 -13.19
C ALA A 471 32.44 -35.53 -13.24
N SER A 472 33.53 -35.77 -13.99
CA SER A 472 34.59 -34.79 -14.20
C SER A 472 34.09 -33.55 -14.96
N ALA A 473 33.23 -33.74 -15.95
CA ALA A 473 32.61 -32.64 -16.70
C ALA A 473 31.70 -31.78 -15.80
N LEU A 474 30.89 -32.41 -14.95
CA LEU A 474 30.01 -31.72 -14.01
C LEU A 474 30.83 -30.83 -13.06
N GLU A 475 31.90 -31.38 -12.48
CA GLU A 475 32.80 -30.62 -11.60
C GLU A 475 33.44 -29.43 -12.31
N ALA A 476 33.92 -29.63 -13.55
CA ALA A 476 34.49 -28.56 -14.37
C ALA A 476 33.45 -27.48 -14.72
N CYS A 477 32.21 -27.86 -15.02
CA CYS A 477 31.12 -26.93 -15.33
C CYS A 477 30.73 -26.10 -14.10
N CYS A 478 30.55 -26.74 -12.94
CA CYS A 478 30.25 -26.03 -11.69
C CYS A 478 31.38 -25.09 -11.27
N ARG A 479 32.65 -25.51 -11.42
CA ARG A 479 33.81 -24.65 -11.13
C ARG A 479 33.84 -23.44 -12.06
N ARG A 480 33.65 -23.65 -13.37
CA ARG A 480 33.61 -22.57 -14.36
C ARG A 480 32.50 -21.57 -14.08
N ALA A 481 31.29 -22.05 -13.73
CA ALA A 481 30.19 -21.17 -13.36
C ALA A 481 30.50 -20.27 -12.15
N VAL A 482 31.29 -20.76 -11.18
CA VAL A 482 31.72 -19.97 -10.02
C VAL A 482 32.87 -19.02 -10.37
N ASP A 483 33.90 -19.52 -11.06
CA ASP A 483 35.09 -18.74 -11.43
C ASP A 483 34.73 -17.56 -12.36
N ASP A 484 33.78 -17.78 -13.28
CA ASP A 484 33.29 -16.76 -14.22
C ASP A 484 32.18 -15.87 -13.61
N ALA A 485 31.89 -16.01 -12.30
CA ALA A 485 30.82 -15.29 -11.58
C ALA A 485 29.42 -15.43 -12.21
N LEU A 486 29.16 -16.54 -12.90
CA LEU A 486 27.88 -16.85 -13.54
C LEU A 486 26.89 -17.54 -12.59
N VAL A 487 27.33 -18.01 -11.42
CA VAL A 487 26.50 -18.77 -10.47
C VAL A 487 25.23 -18.02 -10.02
N ASP A 488 25.31 -16.71 -9.82
CA ASP A 488 24.17 -15.89 -9.40
C ASP A 488 23.17 -15.65 -10.55
N PRO A 489 23.61 -15.18 -11.74
CA PRO A 489 22.74 -15.10 -12.93
C PRO A 489 22.07 -16.41 -13.30
N LEU A 490 22.80 -17.53 -13.19
CA LEU A 490 22.28 -18.87 -13.49
C LEU A 490 21.34 -19.39 -12.40
N GLY A 491 21.32 -18.78 -11.21
CA GLY A 491 20.40 -19.12 -10.14
C GLY A 491 20.85 -20.29 -9.26
N ASN A 492 22.15 -20.42 -8.96
CA ASN A 492 22.69 -21.28 -7.90
C ASN A 492 22.15 -22.73 -7.92
N GLY A 493 21.45 -23.20 -6.88
CA GLY A 493 20.91 -24.55 -6.83
C GLY A 493 19.84 -24.83 -7.90
N ARG A 494 19.21 -23.79 -8.47
CA ARG A 494 18.33 -23.92 -9.63
C ARG A 494 19.14 -24.28 -10.88
N PHE A 495 20.31 -23.68 -11.06
CA PHE A 495 21.24 -24.04 -12.14
C PHE A 495 21.66 -25.50 -12.05
N ALA A 496 22.08 -25.99 -10.87
CA ALA A 496 22.48 -27.39 -10.70
C ALA A 496 21.35 -28.37 -11.09
N ARG A 497 20.10 -28.08 -10.65
CA ARG A 497 18.93 -28.91 -11.00
C ARG A 497 18.61 -28.87 -12.49
N GLU A 498 18.70 -27.69 -13.10
CA GLU A 498 18.39 -27.50 -14.51
C GLU A 498 19.46 -28.13 -15.41
N LEU A 499 20.72 -28.07 -15.01
CA LEU A 499 21.83 -28.78 -15.67
C LEU A 499 21.57 -30.28 -15.68
N CYS A 500 21.20 -30.88 -14.53
CA CYS A 500 20.82 -32.29 -14.46
C CYS A 500 19.64 -32.61 -15.37
N ARG A 501 18.55 -31.82 -15.29
CA ARG A 501 17.35 -32.02 -16.11
C ARG A 501 17.64 -31.99 -17.61
N LYS A 502 18.49 -31.06 -18.06
CA LYS A 502 18.92 -30.98 -19.46
C LYS A 502 19.81 -32.13 -19.85
N ALA A 503 20.76 -32.51 -18.99
CA ALA A 503 21.63 -33.65 -19.25
C ALA A 503 20.85 -34.95 -19.37
N THR A 504 19.85 -35.19 -18.51
CA THR A 504 18.97 -36.37 -18.62
C THR A 504 18.12 -36.33 -19.90
N ALA A 505 17.63 -35.16 -20.30
CA ALA A 505 16.89 -35.02 -21.56
C ALA A 505 17.78 -35.27 -22.80
N LEU A 506 19.04 -34.81 -22.76
CA LEU A 506 20.01 -35.06 -23.82
C LEU A 506 20.46 -36.53 -23.87
N ARG A 507 20.57 -37.19 -22.71
CA ARG A 507 20.72 -38.65 -22.63
C ARG A 507 19.56 -39.34 -23.34
N ASP A 508 18.32 -38.95 -23.04
CA ASP A 508 17.13 -39.57 -23.64
C ASP A 508 17.11 -39.36 -25.16
N LEU A 509 17.43 -38.16 -25.64
CA LEU A 509 17.58 -37.87 -27.07
C LEU A 509 18.66 -38.75 -27.72
N ARG A 510 19.84 -38.85 -27.10
CA ARG A 510 20.95 -39.68 -27.57
C ARG A 510 20.54 -41.16 -27.66
N LEU A 511 19.78 -41.67 -26.69
CA LEU A 511 19.31 -43.06 -26.70
C LEU A 511 18.22 -43.29 -27.75
N ASP A 512 17.31 -42.32 -27.94
CA ASP A 512 16.27 -42.38 -28.98
C ASP A 512 16.92 -42.42 -30.39
N GLU A 513 17.92 -41.56 -30.64
CA GLU A 513 18.66 -41.55 -31.89
C GLU A 513 19.47 -42.84 -32.14
N LEU A 514 20.05 -43.43 -31.08
CA LEU A 514 20.90 -44.61 -31.18
C LEU A 514 20.09 -45.90 -31.38
N HIS A 515 18.95 -46.03 -30.70
CA HIS A 515 18.15 -47.25 -30.72
C HIS A 515 16.95 -47.19 -31.69
N GLY A 516 16.40 -45.99 -31.94
CA GLY A 516 15.23 -45.74 -32.77
C GLY A 516 14.06 -46.67 -32.44
N SER A 517 13.32 -47.11 -33.46
CA SER A 517 12.29 -48.16 -33.30
C SER A 517 12.87 -49.59 -33.33
N SER A 518 14.19 -49.74 -33.42
CA SER A 518 14.85 -51.00 -33.83
C SER A 518 15.39 -51.82 -32.66
N SER A 519 15.62 -51.20 -31.49
CA SER A 519 16.10 -51.88 -30.28
C SER A 519 15.64 -51.15 -29.02
N THR A 520 15.64 -51.82 -27.87
CA THR A 520 15.30 -51.20 -26.58
C THR A 520 16.59 -50.93 -25.80
N PRO A 521 16.82 -49.71 -25.27
CA PRO A 521 17.98 -49.43 -24.45
C PRO A 521 18.01 -50.29 -23.19
N THR A 522 19.20 -50.66 -22.73
CA THR A 522 19.38 -51.42 -21.49
C THR A 522 19.14 -50.55 -20.26
N ARG A 523 18.89 -51.18 -19.11
CA ARG A 523 18.72 -50.45 -17.83
C ARG A 523 19.91 -49.55 -17.52
N GLU A 524 21.12 -50.04 -17.75
CA GLU A 524 22.37 -49.30 -17.51
C GLU A 524 22.48 -48.08 -18.43
N GLU A 525 22.11 -48.20 -19.70
CA GLU A 525 22.09 -47.07 -20.64
C GLU A 525 21.08 -46.00 -20.25
N ILE A 526 19.87 -46.40 -19.82
CA ILE A 526 18.81 -45.47 -19.44
C ILE A 526 19.17 -44.72 -18.16
N THR A 527 19.95 -45.31 -17.25
CA THR A 527 20.35 -44.64 -16.00
C THR A 527 21.67 -43.88 -16.11
N THR A 528 22.45 -44.04 -17.17
CA THR A 528 23.81 -43.46 -17.25
C THR A 528 23.84 -42.17 -18.07
N VAL A 529 24.23 -41.08 -17.41
CA VAL A 529 24.51 -39.78 -18.03
C VAL A 529 26.00 -39.71 -18.40
N ARG A 530 26.29 -39.28 -19.63
CA ARG A 530 27.65 -39.24 -20.20
C ARG A 530 28.18 -37.82 -20.36
N PHE A 531 29.49 -37.71 -20.59
CA PHE A 531 30.20 -36.44 -20.82
C PHE A 531 29.49 -35.48 -21.80
N ALA A 532 29.05 -36.00 -22.95
CA ALA A 532 28.42 -35.19 -24.00
C ALA A 532 27.11 -34.57 -23.51
N ASP A 533 26.33 -35.34 -22.74
CA ASP A 533 25.03 -34.93 -22.20
C ASP A 533 25.21 -33.74 -21.23
N ILE A 534 26.22 -33.78 -20.34
CA ILE A 534 26.54 -32.69 -19.40
C ILE A 534 27.12 -31.47 -20.13
N SER A 535 28.07 -31.68 -21.03
CA SER A 535 28.80 -30.60 -21.69
C SER A 535 27.88 -29.77 -22.58
N GLN A 536 26.99 -30.43 -23.33
CA GLN A 536 25.99 -29.76 -24.16
C GLN A 536 24.92 -29.08 -23.30
N ALA A 537 24.44 -29.72 -22.22
CA ALA A 537 23.50 -29.09 -21.29
C ALA A 537 24.05 -27.78 -20.70
N TYR A 538 25.34 -27.77 -20.32
CA TYR A 538 26.00 -26.58 -19.78
C TYR A 538 26.11 -25.47 -20.82
N GLN A 539 26.51 -25.79 -22.05
CA GLN A 539 26.60 -24.81 -23.15
C GLN A 539 25.24 -24.15 -23.41
N GLU A 540 24.18 -24.94 -23.55
CA GLU A 540 22.82 -24.41 -23.76
C GLU A 540 22.35 -23.49 -22.63
N LEU A 541 22.73 -23.80 -21.38
CA LEU A 541 22.39 -22.96 -20.23
C LEU A 541 23.16 -21.65 -20.21
N CYS A 542 24.44 -21.68 -20.58
CA CYS A 542 25.24 -20.46 -20.70
C CYS A 542 24.72 -19.57 -21.85
N ASP A 543 24.46 -20.16 -23.02
CA ASP A 543 24.01 -19.42 -24.20
C ASP A 543 22.64 -18.75 -23.99
N SER A 544 21.72 -19.43 -23.30
CA SER A 544 20.40 -18.87 -22.96
C SER A 544 20.45 -17.75 -21.91
N THR A 545 21.52 -17.67 -21.13
CA THR A 545 21.70 -16.65 -20.07
C THR A 545 22.51 -15.44 -20.56
N VAL A 546 23.33 -15.62 -21.59
CA VAL A 546 24.23 -14.58 -22.16
C VAL A 546 23.64 -13.93 -23.44
N ALA A 547 22.49 -14.40 -23.94
CA ALA A 547 21.79 -13.78 -25.06
C ALA A 547 21.24 -12.38 -24.67
N PRO A 548 21.46 -11.34 -25.51
CA PRO A 548 21.19 -9.93 -25.19
C PRO A 548 19.70 -9.55 -25.08
#